data_AF-A0A820PRI2-F1
#
_entry.id   AF-A0A820PRI2-F1
#
_cell.length_a   1.000
_cell.length_b   1.000
_cell.length_c   1.000
_cell.angle_alpha   90.00
_cell.angle_beta   90.00
_cell.angle_gamma   90.00
#
_symmetry.space_group_name_H-M   'P 1'
#
loop_
_entity.id
_entity.type
_entity.pdbx_description
1 polymer ?
#
loop_
_entity_poly.entity_id
_entity_poly.type
_entity_poly.pdbx_seq_one_letter_code
_entity_poly.pdbx_strand_id
1 'polypeptide(L)'
;YRLYTVVPRLVKYIDMLTNWYVKLNKRRFKGETSMEDCLTSLNVLCYILLTMAKLMGPFTPFLAEYMYQILRKLMPQSTTTSEQDLSVHFQMMPQS
;
A
#
# COMPACT_ATOMS: atom_id res chain seq x y z
N TYR A 1 -13.56 21.93 -7.80
CA TYR A 1 -13.07 20.67 -7.19
C TYR A 1 -12.06 20.99 -6.09
N ARG A 2 -12.33 20.60 -4.82
CA ARG A 2 -11.43 20.86 -3.67
C ARG A 2 -10.44 19.71 -3.44
N LEU A 3 -9.57 19.43 -4.41
CA LEU A 3 -8.62 18.31 -4.37
C LEU A 3 -7.65 18.38 -3.18
N TYR A 4 -7.22 19.58 -2.79
CA TYR A 4 -6.29 19.80 -1.67
C TYR A 4 -6.85 19.40 -0.30
N THR A 5 -8.16 19.15 -0.18
CA THR A 5 -8.78 18.73 1.09
C THR A 5 -8.70 17.22 1.31
N VAL A 6 -8.52 16.44 0.24
CA VAL A 6 -8.51 14.97 0.31
C VAL A 6 -7.12 14.46 0.65
N VAL A 7 -6.08 15.10 0.09
CA VAL A 7 -4.67 14.76 0.34
C VAL A 7 -4.30 14.71 1.84
N PRO A 8 -4.56 15.76 2.65
CA PRO A 8 -4.20 15.72 4.08
C PRO A 8 -5.03 14.69 4.87
N ARG A 9 -6.28 14.41 4.46
CA ARG A 9 -7.10 13.37 5.08
C ARG A 9 -6.56 11.97 4.79
N LEU A 10 -6.08 11.75 3.56
CA LEU A 10 -5.46 10.49 3.13
C LEU A 10 -4.13 10.24 3.84
N VAL A 11 -3.25 11.25 3.90
CA VAL A 11 -1.98 11.15 4.63
C VAL A 11 -2.23 10.84 6.10
N LYS A 12 -3.22 11.52 6.73
CA LYS A 12 -3.63 11.23 8.11
C LYS A 12 -4.17 9.81 8.28
N TYR A 13 -4.91 9.28 7.30
CA TYR A 13 -5.39 7.91 7.33
C TYR A 13 -4.25 6.89 7.25
N ILE A 14 -3.26 7.11 6.37
CA ILE A 14 -2.08 6.25 6.25
C ILE A 14 -1.28 6.25 7.55
N ASP A 15 -1.10 7.42 8.16
CA ASP A 15 -0.39 7.57 9.43
C ASP A 15 -1.15 6.87 10.58
N MET A 16 -2.48 7.03 10.66
CA MET A 16 -3.29 6.30 11.64
C MET A 16 -3.24 4.78 11.41
N LEU A 17 -3.34 4.33 10.16
CA LEU A 17 -3.31 2.92 9.82
C LEU A 17 -1.95 2.33 10.16
N THR A 18 -0.84 2.98 9.80
CA THR A 18 0.52 2.53 10.13
C THR A 18 0.74 2.49 11.64
N ASN A 19 0.36 3.54 12.38
CA ASN A 19 0.51 3.58 13.83
C ASN A 19 -0.32 2.49 14.54
N TRP A 20 -1.56 2.29 14.10
CA TRP A 20 -2.43 1.25 14.67
C TRP A 20 -1.94 -0.14 14.29
N TYR A 21 -1.48 -0.33 13.05
CA TYR A 21 -0.93 -1.58 12.53
C TYR A 21 0.36 -1.97 13.26
N VAL A 22 1.28 -1.05 13.45
CA VAL A 22 2.52 -1.27 14.21
C VAL A 22 2.22 -1.58 15.66
N LYS A 23 1.23 -0.92 16.28
CA LYS A 23 0.78 -1.26 17.64
C LYS A 23 0.19 -2.67 17.73
N LEU A 24 -0.68 -3.04 16.79
CA LEU A 24 -1.34 -4.35 16.74
C LEU A 24 -0.32 -5.48 16.49
N ASN A 25 0.64 -5.23 15.60
CA ASN A 25 1.67 -6.20 15.22
C ASN A 25 2.94 -6.11 16.07
N LYS A 26 2.98 -5.27 17.12
CA LYS A 26 4.14 -5.13 18.01
C LYS A 26 4.57 -6.47 18.62
N ARG A 27 3.62 -7.35 18.94
CA ARG A 27 3.88 -8.71 19.45
C ARG A 27 4.42 -9.63 18.35
N ARG A 28 3.87 -9.53 17.13
CA ARG A 28 4.32 -10.28 15.95
C ARG A 28 5.76 -9.92 15.55
N PHE A 29 6.13 -8.63 15.62
CA PHE A 29 7.50 -8.18 15.34
C PHE A 29 8.52 -8.54 16.45
N LYS A 30 8.07 -8.81 17.67
CA LYS A 30 8.93 -9.22 18.79
C LYS A 30 9.33 -10.70 18.75
N GLY A 31 8.85 -11.48 17.77
CA GLY A 31 9.17 -12.91 17.65
C GLY A 31 8.39 -13.81 18.60
N GLU A 32 7.36 -13.31 19.27
CA GLU A 32 6.44 -14.10 20.10
C GLU A 32 5.45 -14.94 19.25
N THR A 33 5.56 -14.90 17.92
CA THR A 33 4.63 -15.50 16.97
C THR A 33 5.41 -16.08 15.79
N SER A 34 4.85 -17.10 15.14
CA SER A 34 5.44 -17.76 13.97
C SER A 34 5.85 -16.77 12.88
N MET A 35 6.97 -17.05 12.21
CA MET A 35 7.53 -16.20 11.15
C MET A 35 6.53 -15.96 10.01
N GLU A 36 5.67 -16.95 9.74
CA GLU A 36 4.59 -16.90 8.76
C GLU A 36 3.55 -15.82 9.07
N ASP A 37 3.20 -15.65 10.34
CA ASP A 37 2.22 -14.66 10.79
C ASP A 37 2.77 -13.23 10.67
N CYS A 38 4.08 -13.05 10.89
CA CYS A 38 4.75 -11.78 10.60
C CYS A 38 4.69 -11.47 9.10
N LEU A 39 4.95 -12.46 8.26
CA LEU A 39 4.93 -12.31 6.80
C LEU A 39 3.51 -12.00 6.28
N THR A 40 2.50 -12.71 6.78
CA THR A 40 1.08 -12.43 6.47
C THR A 40 0.69 -11.02 6.89
N SER A 41 1.15 -10.55 8.05
CA SER A 41 0.89 -9.18 8.48
C SER A 41 1.50 -8.15 7.50
N LEU A 42 2.77 -8.33 7.15
CA LEU A 42 3.43 -7.45 6.18
C LEU A 42 2.71 -7.44 4.82
N ASN A 43 2.26 -8.60 4.34
CA ASN A 43 1.49 -8.72 3.10
C ASN A 43 0.16 -7.96 3.15
N VAL A 44 -0.59 -8.05 4.25
CA VAL A 44 -1.86 -7.32 4.41
C VAL A 44 -1.63 -5.80 4.40
N LEU A 45 -0.58 -5.33 5.08
CA LEU A 45 -0.22 -3.92 5.07
C LEU A 45 0.13 -3.45 3.65
N CYS A 46 0.99 -4.19 2.94
CA CYS A 46 1.34 -3.91 1.56
C CYS A 46 0.10 -3.88 0.64
N TYR A 47 -0.85 -4.80 0.80
CA TYR A 47 -2.08 -4.85 0.02
C TYR A 47 -2.95 -3.60 0.21
N ILE A 48 -3.14 -3.16 1.46
CA ILE A 48 -3.92 -1.95 1.78
C ILE A 48 -3.24 -0.71 1.20
N LEU A 49 -1.91 -0.60 1.34
CA LEU A 49 -1.15 0.52 0.78
C LEU A 49 -1.22 0.55 -0.75
N LEU A 50 -1.17 -0.60 -1.42
CA LEU A 50 -1.27 -0.69 -2.88
C LEU A 50 -2.67 -0.34 -3.38
N THR A 51 -3.71 -0.80 -2.68
CA THR A 51 -5.11 -0.45 -2.98
C THR A 51 -5.34 1.06 -2.81
N MET A 52 -4.74 1.65 -1.78
CA MET A 52 -4.77 3.09 -1.57
C MET A 52 -4.03 3.84 -2.69
N ALA A 53 -2.84 3.38 -3.10
CA ALA A 53 -2.10 3.99 -4.20
C ALA A 53 -2.94 3.99 -5.51
N LYS A 54 -3.68 2.93 -5.79
CA LYS A 54 -4.63 2.87 -6.93
C LYS A 54 -5.76 3.90 -6.81
N LEU A 55 -6.38 4.00 -5.63
CA LEU A 55 -7.42 5.02 -5.36
C LEU A 55 -6.88 6.45 -5.46
N MET A 56 -5.59 6.64 -5.17
CA MET A 56 -4.89 7.92 -5.28
C MET A 56 -4.44 8.24 -6.71
N GLY A 57 -4.46 7.30 -7.65
CA GLY A 57 -4.10 7.49 -9.07
C GLY A 57 -4.75 8.73 -9.71
N PRO A 58 -6.08 8.92 -9.64
CA PRO A 58 -6.77 10.08 -10.25
C PRO A 58 -6.59 11.40 -9.47
N PHE A 59 -6.11 11.37 -8.23
CA PHE A 59 -5.99 12.58 -7.38
C PHE A 59 -4.55 13.07 -7.22
N THR A 60 -3.61 12.15 -7.06
CA THR A 60 -2.19 12.41 -6.82
C THR A 60 -1.34 11.45 -7.66
N PRO A 61 -1.31 11.63 -8.99
CA PRO A 61 -0.71 10.66 -9.91
C PRO A 61 0.76 10.40 -9.64
N PHE A 62 1.53 11.43 -9.26
CA PHE A 62 2.95 11.32 -8.95
C PHE A 62 3.21 10.60 -7.61
N LEU A 63 2.42 10.89 -6.58
CA LEU A 63 2.56 10.25 -5.28
C LEU A 63 2.13 8.77 -5.35
N ALA A 64 1.03 8.50 -6.06
CA ALA A 64 0.53 7.15 -6.32
C ALA A 64 1.58 6.31 -7.05
N GLU A 65 2.21 6.86 -8.09
CA GLU A 65 3.29 6.20 -8.83
C GLU A 65 4.52 5.95 -7.95
N TYR A 66 4.94 6.95 -7.16
CA TYR A 66 6.07 6.80 -6.24
C TYR A 66 5.84 5.70 -5.20
N MET A 67 4.66 5.67 -4.59
CA MET A 67 4.29 4.62 -3.62
C MET A 67 4.21 3.25 -4.30
N TYR A 68 3.58 3.16 -5.48
CA TYR A 68 3.47 1.92 -6.24
C TYR A 68 4.84 1.33 -6.60
N GLN A 69 5.78 2.15 -7.07
CA GLN A 69 7.14 1.70 -7.38
C GLN A 69 7.93 1.23 -6.14
N ILE A 70 7.75 1.87 -4.98
CA ILE A 70 8.37 1.41 -3.72
C ILE A 70 7.81 0.04 -3.33
N LEU A 71 6.49 -0.11 -3.37
CA LEU A 71 5.81 -1.38 -3.04
C LEU A 71 6.19 -2.49 -4.02
N ARG A 72 6.37 -2.18 -5.30
CA ARG A 72 6.80 -3.16 -6.32
C ARG A 72 8.18 -3.73 -6.01
N LYS A 73 9.11 -2.94 -5.49
CA LYS A 73 10.45 -3.42 -5.06
C LYS A 73 10.41 -4.38 -3.88
N LEU A 74 9.36 -4.31 -3.05
CA LEU A 74 9.14 -5.19 -1.91
C LEU A 74 8.45 -6.51 -2.30
N MET A 75 7.83 -6.58 -3.48
CA MET A 75 7.18 -7.78 -3.99
C MET A 75 8.17 -8.64 -4.79
N PRO A 76 8.16 -9.98 -4.65
CA PRO A 76 9.00 -10.83 -5.48
C PRO A 76 8.63 -10.70 -6.97
N GLN A 77 9.67 -10.60 -7.80
CA GLN A 77 9.63 -10.37 -9.26
C GLN A 77 8.84 -11.43 -10.06
N SER A 78 8.34 -12.48 -9.40
CA SER A 78 7.58 -13.58 -10.03
C SER A 78 6.15 -13.20 -10.44
N THR A 79 5.68 -12.00 -10.08
CA THR A 79 4.35 -11.49 -10.46
C THR A 79 4.40 -10.43 -11.57
N THR A 80 5.57 -9.90 -11.91
CA THR A 80 5.74 -8.79 -12.86
C THR A 80 6.13 -9.30 -14.24
N THR A 81 5.21 -10.01 -14.92
CA THR A 81 5.43 -10.49 -16.31
C THR A 81 4.73 -9.59 -17.34
N SER A 82 3.90 -8.64 -16.92
CA SER A 82 3.05 -7.85 -17.82
C SER A 82 3.43 -6.36 -17.83
N GLU A 83 3.53 -5.74 -19.01
CA GLU A 83 3.77 -4.30 -19.18
C GLU A 83 2.71 -3.42 -18.46
N GLN A 84 1.57 -4.02 -18.09
CA GLN A 84 0.48 -3.39 -17.32
C GLN A 84 0.82 -3.17 -15.83
N ASP A 85 1.86 -3.81 -15.29
CA ASP A 85 2.34 -3.59 -13.91
C ASP A 85 3.43 -2.51 -13.81
N LEU A 86 3.72 -1.81 -14.91
CA LEU A 86 4.77 -0.80 -14.95
C LEU A 86 4.39 0.47 -14.20
N SER A 87 3.10 0.81 -14.15
CA SER A 87 2.60 2.06 -13.57
C SER A 87 1.19 1.88 -13.02
N VAL A 88 0.90 2.60 -11.94
CA VAL A 88 -0.41 2.58 -11.28
C VAL A 88 -1.53 3.04 -12.23
N HIS A 89 -1.17 3.79 -13.27
CA HIS A 89 -2.08 4.35 -14.27
C HIS A 89 -2.52 3.35 -15.34
N PHE A 90 -1.89 2.16 -15.40
CA PHE A 90 -2.27 1.08 -16.31
C PHE A 90 -3.15 0.01 -15.66
N GLN A 91 -3.38 0.09 -14.35
CA GLN A 91 -4.24 -0.86 -13.63
C GLN A 91 -5.71 -0.39 -13.62
N MET A 92 -6.62 -1.31 -13.94
CA MET A 92 -8.07 -1.09 -13.79
C MET A 92 -8.42 -0.84 -12.32
N MET A 93 -9.35 0.08 -12.05
CA MET A 93 -9.80 0.36 -10.70
C MET A 93 -10.36 -0.91 -10.05
N PRO A 94 -9.98 -1.22 -8.81
CA PRO A 94 -10.51 -2.38 -8.11
C PRO A 94 -12.03 -2.19 -7.89
N GLN A 95 -12.83 -3.10 -8.44
CA GLN A 95 -14.27 -3.18 -8.13
C GLN A 95 -14.45 -3.81 -6.75
N SER A 96 -15.28 -3.19 -5.91
CA SER A 96 -15.74 -3.74 -4.63
C SER A 96 -16.71 -4.90 -4.82
#